data_AF-A0A8H2E6J4-F1
#
_entry.id   AF-A0A8H2E6J4-F1
#
_cell.length_a   1.000
_cell.length_b   1.000
_cell.length_c   1.000
_cell.angle_alpha   90.00
_cell.angle_beta   90.00
_cell.angle_gamma   90.00
#
_symmetry.space_group_name_H-M   'P 1'
#
loop_
_entity.id
_entity.type
_entity.pdbx_description
1 polymer ?
#
loop_
_entity_poly.entity_id
_entity_poly.type
_entity_poly.pdbx_seq_one_letter_code
_entity_poly.pdbx_strand_id
1 'polypeptide(L)'
;MTSRYGGLHQRDGRPTGHDSYESGSGLGVPSGGYRPATPNSRGQYSHAVLDELESQNDAAIEAMSAKVRMLKDITTAIGVDVRDSTTMINSMNDTFENTRFKLRGTMNRMLRMAEKTGIGWKTWLAFFGAVSLLFWYVWLF
;
A
#
# COMPACT_ATOMS: atom_id res chain seq x y z
N MET A 1 20.47 7.14 -79.61
CA MET A 1 19.36 7.97 -79.13
C MET A 1 18.99 7.45 -77.74
N THR A 2 19.77 7.73 -76.70
CA THR A 2 19.63 8.88 -75.78
C THR A 2 18.24 8.97 -75.14
N SER A 3 18.11 8.42 -73.93
CA SER A 3 17.45 9.13 -72.85
C SER A 3 18.07 8.77 -71.50
N ARG A 4 18.45 9.84 -70.80
CA ARG A 4 19.08 9.94 -69.48
C ARG A 4 17.96 10.21 -68.46
N TYR A 5 18.35 10.43 -67.20
CA TYR A 5 17.54 10.73 -66.00
C TYR A 5 16.99 9.46 -65.33
N GLY A 6 17.29 9.15 -64.08
CA GLY A 6 17.82 9.97 -62.99
C GLY A 6 17.03 9.61 -61.73
N GLY A 7 17.70 9.53 -60.57
CA GLY A 7 17.03 9.50 -59.27
C GLY A 7 17.11 8.17 -58.54
N LEU A 8 18.23 7.99 -57.84
CA LEU A 8 18.26 7.31 -56.54
C LEU A 8 17.28 8.03 -55.59
N HIS A 9 16.92 7.35 -54.50
CA HIS A 9 16.04 7.75 -53.39
C HIS A 9 14.60 7.24 -53.49
N GLN A 10 14.37 6.06 -52.92
CA GLN A 10 13.12 5.81 -52.20
C GLN A 10 13.44 5.26 -50.81
N ARG A 11 13.55 6.25 -49.93
CA ARG A 11 13.60 6.27 -48.47
C ARG A 11 12.89 5.09 -47.80
N ASP A 12 13.61 4.45 -46.87
CA ASP A 12 13.11 3.46 -45.93
C ASP A 12 11.79 3.91 -45.26
N GLY A 13 10.73 3.14 -45.49
CA GLY A 13 9.49 3.22 -44.72
C GLY A 13 9.64 2.46 -43.42
N ARG A 14 10.49 2.94 -42.51
CA ARG A 14 10.52 2.44 -41.12
C ARG A 14 9.25 2.96 -40.43
N PRO A 15 8.32 2.11 -39.96
CA PRO A 15 7.33 2.56 -39.02
C PRO A 15 8.11 2.86 -37.74
N THR A 16 8.26 4.14 -37.41
CA THR A 16 8.54 4.57 -36.05
C THR A 16 7.33 4.17 -35.22
N GLY A 17 7.35 2.93 -34.73
CA GLY A 17 6.51 2.49 -33.63
C GLY A 17 6.85 3.38 -32.44
N HIS A 18 5.98 4.33 -32.19
CA HIS A 18 6.02 5.13 -30.98
C HIS A 18 5.51 4.22 -29.88
N ASP A 19 6.41 3.64 -29.08
CA ASP A 19 6.07 2.91 -27.87
C ASP A 19 5.45 3.89 -26.87
N SER A 20 4.14 4.11 -27.00
CA SER A 20 3.32 4.62 -25.91
C SER A 20 3.20 3.51 -24.88
N TYR A 21 3.92 3.67 -23.78
CA TYR A 21 3.70 2.97 -22.52
C TYR A 21 2.28 3.30 -22.03
N GLU A 22 1.30 2.56 -22.54
CA GLU A 22 -0.04 2.46 -21.96
C GLU A 22 0.07 1.65 -20.67
N SER A 23 0.20 2.36 -19.55
CA SER A 23 -0.19 1.84 -18.25
C SER A 23 -1.71 1.72 -18.20
N GLY A 24 -2.24 0.66 -18.80
CA GLY A 24 -3.66 0.35 -18.86
C GLY A 24 -4.00 -0.88 -18.03
N SER A 25 -4.26 -0.70 -16.73
CA SER A 25 -5.08 -1.64 -15.95
C SER A 25 -6.55 -1.46 -16.35
N GLY A 26 -6.87 -1.86 -17.57
CA GLY A 26 -8.21 -1.77 -18.15
C GLY A 26 -8.67 -3.16 -18.53
N LEU A 27 -9.62 -3.72 -17.76
CA LEU A 27 -10.34 -4.93 -18.12
C LEU A 27 -10.91 -4.76 -19.53
N GLY A 28 -10.36 -5.49 -20.50
CA GLY A 28 -10.77 -5.46 -21.90
C GLY A 28 -12.23 -5.92 -22.05
N VAL A 29 -13.15 -4.96 -22.06
CA VAL A 29 -14.52 -5.17 -22.51
C VAL A 29 -14.53 -4.92 -24.02
N PRO A 30 -14.94 -5.90 -24.85
CA PRO A 30 -15.15 -5.64 -26.27
C PRO A 30 -16.34 -4.66 -26.38
N SER A 31 -16.05 -3.41 -26.72
CA SER A 31 -17.08 -2.41 -27.04
C SER A 31 -17.64 -2.70 -28.43
N GLY A 32 -18.48 -3.73 -28.54
CA GLY A 32 -19.36 -3.92 -29.67
C GLY A 32 -20.55 -2.97 -29.52
N GLY A 33 -20.61 -1.92 -30.34
CA GLY A 33 -21.68 -0.92 -30.26
C GLY A 33 -23.07 -1.52 -30.49
N TYR A 34 -23.98 -1.31 -29.55
CA TYR A 34 -25.38 -1.73 -29.64
C TYR A 34 -26.04 -1.12 -30.88
N ARG A 35 -26.51 -1.96 -31.80
CA ARG A 35 -27.30 -1.50 -32.95
C ARG A 35 -28.75 -1.29 -32.46
N PRO A 36 -29.30 -0.06 -32.50
CA PRO A 36 -30.67 0.17 -32.09
C PRO A 36 -31.62 -0.58 -33.05
N ALA A 37 -32.62 -1.27 -32.50
CA ALA A 37 -33.69 -1.89 -33.28
C ALA A 37 -34.56 -0.80 -33.91
N THR A 38 -34.12 -0.24 -35.02
CA THR A 38 -34.95 0.67 -35.81
C THR A 38 -36.02 -0.17 -36.51
N PRO A 39 -37.32 0.09 -36.27
CA PRO A 39 -38.39 -0.64 -36.92
C PRO A 39 -38.33 -0.45 -38.44
N ASN A 40 -38.61 -1.51 -39.20
CA ASN A 40 -38.93 -1.39 -40.62
C ASN A 40 -40.11 -0.41 -40.79
N SER A 41 -40.25 0.24 -41.95
CA SER A 41 -41.34 1.16 -42.35
C SER A 41 -42.77 0.65 -42.11
N ARG A 42 -42.94 -0.61 -41.70
CA ARG A 42 -44.21 -1.26 -41.31
C ARG A 42 -44.36 -1.52 -39.80
N GLY A 43 -43.46 -0.99 -38.97
CA GLY A 43 -43.48 -1.17 -37.50
C GLY A 43 -43.13 -2.59 -37.02
N GLN A 44 -42.60 -3.43 -37.91
CA GLN A 44 -42.27 -4.83 -37.61
C GLN A 44 -40.83 -4.91 -37.11
N TYR A 45 -40.65 -5.38 -35.89
CA TYR A 45 -39.35 -5.76 -35.35
C TYR A 45 -38.96 -7.11 -35.97
N SER A 46 -37.80 -7.17 -36.63
CA SER A 46 -37.31 -8.45 -37.16
C SER A 46 -36.97 -9.37 -35.99
N HIS A 47 -37.62 -10.54 -35.92
CA HIS A 47 -37.45 -11.53 -34.86
C HIS A 47 -35.97 -11.88 -34.60
N ALA A 48 -35.16 -11.94 -35.67
CA ALA A 48 -33.72 -12.18 -35.58
C ALA A 48 -32.92 -11.04 -34.91
N VAL A 49 -33.37 -9.79 -34.99
CA VAL A 49 -32.70 -8.66 -34.30
C VAL A 49 -33.13 -8.60 -32.83
N LEU A 50 -34.37 -8.97 -32.52
CA LEU A 50 -34.82 -9.13 -31.13
C LEU A 50 -34.09 -10.28 -30.43
N ASP A 51 -33.96 -11.42 -31.09
CA ASP A 51 -33.23 -12.60 -30.61
C ASP A 51 -31.73 -12.31 -30.42
N GLU A 52 -31.12 -11.57 -31.35
CA GLU A 52 -29.74 -11.08 -31.21
C GLU A 52 -29.60 -10.11 -30.01
N LEU A 53 -30.52 -9.16 -29.83
CA LEU A 53 -30.51 -8.24 -28.68
C LEU A 53 -30.72 -8.94 -27.34
N GLU A 54 -31.55 -9.98 -27.31
CA GLU A 54 -31.80 -10.81 -26.12
C GLU A 54 -30.58 -11.67 -25.80
N SER A 55 -30.00 -12.35 -26.79
CA SER A 55 -28.77 -13.14 -26.61
C SER A 55 -27.57 -12.29 -26.15
N GLN A 56 -27.47 -11.03 -26.62
CA GLN A 56 -26.48 -10.07 -26.13
C GLN A 56 -26.77 -9.63 -24.70
N ASN A 57 -28.05 -9.44 -24.37
CA ASN A 57 -28.44 -9.09 -23.01
C ASN A 57 -28.08 -10.24 -22.06
N ASP A 58 -28.37 -11.49 -22.40
CA ASP A 58 -28.03 -12.67 -21.62
C ASP A 58 -26.51 -12.84 -21.45
N ALA A 59 -25.72 -12.65 -22.51
CA ALA A 59 -24.26 -12.66 -22.42
C ALA A 59 -23.73 -11.53 -21.52
N ALA A 60 -24.33 -10.35 -21.58
CA ALA A 60 -23.98 -9.23 -20.71
C ALA A 60 -24.38 -9.50 -19.24
N ILE A 61 -25.56 -10.09 -19.01
CA ILE A 61 -26.04 -10.49 -17.68
C ILE A 61 -25.13 -11.58 -17.09
N GLU A 62 -24.72 -12.57 -17.89
CA GLU A 62 -23.79 -13.62 -17.46
C GLU A 62 -22.45 -12.98 -17.04
N ALA A 63 -21.92 -12.07 -17.85
CA ALA A 63 -20.69 -11.34 -17.53
C ALA A 63 -20.84 -10.46 -16.27
N MET A 64 -21.99 -9.81 -16.06
CA MET A 64 -22.27 -9.06 -14.84
C MET A 64 -22.37 -9.98 -13.62
N SER A 65 -23.01 -11.14 -13.75
CA SER A 65 -23.14 -12.12 -12.67
C SER A 65 -21.77 -12.67 -12.24
N ALA A 66 -20.86 -12.90 -13.19
CA ALA A 66 -19.49 -13.31 -12.93
C ALA A 66 -18.72 -12.22 -12.17
N LYS A 67 -18.87 -10.94 -12.57
CA LYS A 67 -18.26 -9.80 -11.86
C LYS A 67 -18.79 -9.65 -10.44
N VAL A 68 -20.09 -9.84 -10.22
CA VAL A 68 -20.70 -9.75 -8.88
C VAL A 68 -20.22 -10.89 -7.97
N ARG A 69 -20.09 -12.11 -8.50
CA ARG A 69 -19.50 -13.24 -7.75
C ARG A 69 -18.08 -12.94 -7.29
N MET A 70 -17.26 -12.38 -8.18
CA MET A 70 -15.90 -11.95 -7.83
C MET A 70 -15.88 -10.89 -6.72
N LEU A 71 -16.72 -9.86 -6.83
CA LEU A 71 -16.83 -8.82 -5.79
C LEU A 71 -17.28 -9.38 -4.44
N LYS A 72 -18.23 -10.32 -4.46
CA LYS A 72 -18.67 -11.05 -3.26
C LYS A 72 -17.50 -11.82 -2.63
N ASP A 73 -16.71 -12.51 -3.44
CA ASP A 73 -15.62 -13.34 -2.93
C ASP A 73 -14.52 -12.47 -2.31
N ILE A 74 -14.17 -11.33 -2.94
CA ILE A 74 -13.27 -10.33 -2.36
C ILE A 74 -13.83 -9.81 -1.03
N THR A 75 -15.12 -9.48 -0.98
CA THR A 75 -15.76 -8.96 0.25
C THR A 75 -15.80 -10.00 1.36
N THR A 76 -16.04 -11.27 1.03
CA THR A 76 -16.04 -12.38 1.98
C THR A 76 -14.63 -12.60 2.54
N ALA A 77 -13.62 -12.56 1.67
CA ALA A 77 -12.21 -12.66 2.07
C ALA A 77 -11.81 -11.51 3.00
N ILE A 78 -12.18 -10.27 2.67
CA ILE A 78 -11.98 -9.09 3.54
C ILE A 78 -12.68 -9.31 4.89
N GLY A 79 -13.89 -9.86 4.90
CA GLY A 79 -14.63 -10.12 6.15
C GLY A 79 -13.89 -11.08 7.09
N VAL A 80 -13.28 -12.14 6.55
CA VAL A 80 -12.47 -13.09 7.34
C VAL A 80 -11.17 -12.44 7.81
N ASP A 81 -10.45 -11.75 6.91
CA ASP A 81 -9.17 -11.11 7.22
C ASP A 81 -9.32 -9.97 8.26
N VAL A 82 -10.41 -9.20 8.21
CA VAL A 82 -10.73 -8.19 9.23
C VAL A 82 -11.00 -8.83 10.59
N ARG A 83 -11.71 -9.97 10.62
CA ARG A 83 -11.94 -10.71 11.87
C ARG A 83 -10.62 -11.23 12.44
N ASP A 84 -9.78 -11.83 11.61
CA ASP A 84 -8.47 -12.34 12.02
C ASP A 84 -7.55 -11.20 12.48
N SER A 85 -7.49 -10.10 11.72
CA SER A 85 -6.80 -8.86 12.10
C SER A 85 -7.30 -8.30 13.44
N THR A 86 -8.61 -8.36 13.72
CA THR A 86 -9.18 -7.94 15.01
C THR A 86 -8.68 -8.82 16.16
N THR A 87 -8.62 -10.14 15.96
CA THR A 87 -8.07 -11.05 16.97
C THR A 87 -6.59 -10.80 17.22
N MET A 88 -5.82 -10.53 16.15
CA MET A 88 -4.41 -10.18 16.25
C MET A 88 -4.23 -8.84 16.98
N ILE A 89 -5.01 -7.81 16.67
CA ILE A 89 -4.96 -6.51 17.35
C ILE A 89 -5.23 -6.66 18.85
N ASN A 90 -6.19 -7.49 19.24
CA ASN A 90 -6.44 -7.79 20.66
C ASN A 90 -5.20 -8.44 21.31
N SER A 91 -4.57 -9.41 20.64
CA SER A 91 -3.32 -10.02 21.14
C SER A 91 -2.14 -9.04 21.17
N MET A 92 -2.10 -8.06 20.27
CA MET A 92 -1.11 -6.97 20.29
C MET A 92 -1.34 -6.06 21.48
N ASN A 93 -2.59 -5.70 21.78
CA ASN A 93 -2.95 -4.92 22.96
C ASN A 93 -2.45 -5.60 24.26
N ASP A 94 -2.69 -6.90 24.39
CA ASP A 94 -2.21 -7.68 25.54
C ASP A 94 -0.67 -7.70 25.63
N THR A 95 0.00 -7.82 24.48
CA THR A 95 1.47 -7.77 24.38
C THR A 95 2.03 -6.39 24.75
N PHE A 96 1.36 -5.30 24.33
CA PHE A 96 1.72 -3.93 24.68
C PHE A 96 1.57 -3.68 26.18
N GLU A 97 0.47 -4.12 26.80
CA GLU A 97 0.27 -3.99 28.24
C GLU A 97 1.32 -4.77 29.04
N ASN A 98 1.63 -6.00 28.63
CA ASN A 98 2.68 -6.81 29.26
C ASN A 98 4.07 -6.16 29.11
N THR A 99 4.34 -5.55 27.95
CA THR A 99 5.57 -4.79 27.71
C THR A 99 5.63 -3.53 28.58
N ARG A 100 4.53 -2.79 28.71
CA ARG A 100 4.44 -1.63 29.63
C ARG A 100 4.69 -2.03 31.08
N PHE A 101 4.13 -3.15 31.52
CA PHE A 101 4.36 -3.66 32.87
C PHE A 101 5.84 -3.99 33.10
N LYS A 102 6.47 -4.69 32.16
CA LYS A 102 7.91 -5.00 32.20
C LYS A 102 8.77 -3.73 32.21
N LEU A 103 8.48 -2.77 31.33
CA LEU A 103 9.16 -1.48 31.25
C LEU A 103 9.02 -0.67 32.54
N ARG A 104 7.84 -0.66 33.16
CA ARG A 104 7.64 -0.06 34.49
C ARG A 104 8.52 -0.75 35.54
N GLY A 105 8.62 -2.08 35.50
CA GLY A 105 9.51 -2.83 36.38
C GLY A 105 10.98 -2.45 36.23
N THR A 106 11.48 -2.38 34.99
CA THR A 106 12.86 -1.96 34.70
C THR A 106 13.11 -0.51 35.10
N MET A 107 12.17 0.39 34.81
CA MET A 107 12.26 1.81 35.14
C MET A 107 12.26 2.02 36.66
N ASN A 108 11.40 1.31 37.39
CA ASN A 108 11.35 1.38 38.85
C ASN A 108 12.65 0.83 39.49
N ARG A 109 13.24 -0.21 38.89
CA ARG A 109 14.55 -0.74 39.31
C ARG A 109 15.68 0.26 39.02
N MET A 110 15.62 0.98 37.90
CA MET A 110 16.56 2.04 37.54
C MET A 110 16.45 3.24 38.49
N LEU A 111 15.24 3.72 38.80
CA LEU A 111 15.03 4.81 39.76
C LEU A 111 15.62 4.48 41.14
N ARG A 112 15.41 3.26 41.63
CA ARG A 112 16.03 2.79 42.88
C ARG A 112 17.57 2.72 42.82
N MET A 113 18.15 2.46 41.66
CA MET A 113 19.61 2.50 41.50
C MET A 113 20.14 3.94 41.41
N ALA A 114 19.39 4.86 40.80
CA ALA A 114 19.74 6.28 40.75
C ALA A 114 19.70 6.93 42.14
N GLU A 115 18.69 6.63 42.95
CA GLU A 115 18.61 7.11 44.34
C GLU A 115 19.77 6.63 45.21
N LYS A 116 20.27 5.41 44.96
CA LYS A 116 21.39 4.83 45.70
C LYS A 116 22.76 5.22 45.15
N THR A 117 22.84 5.63 43.89
CA THR A 117 24.08 6.03 43.19
C THR A 117 24.16 7.56 43.14
N GLY A 118 24.17 8.19 44.31
CA GLY A 118 24.49 9.61 44.44
C GLY A 118 25.74 9.75 45.30
N ILE A 119 26.81 10.33 44.75
CA ILE A 119 27.91 10.83 45.59
C ILE A 119 27.31 11.97 46.41
N GLY A 120 26.97 11.68 47.66
CA GLY A 120 26.29 12.62 48.53
C GLY A 120 27.15 13.86 48.78
N TRP A 121 26.50 14.98 49.07
CA TRP A 121 27.14 16.24 49.47
C TRP A 121 28.20 16.05 50.57
N LYS A 122 27.99 15.08 51.47
CA LYS A 122 28.95 14.67 52.50
C LYS A 122 30.31 14.22 51.95
N THR A 123 30.34 13.47 50.86
CA THR A 123 31.61 13.02 50.24
C THR A 123 32.37 14.20 49.64
N TRP A 124 31.65 15.17 49.08
CA TRP A 124 32.23 16.42 48.59
C TRP A 124 32.85 17.24 49.71
N LEU A 125 32.14 17.43 50.84
CA LEU A 125 32.69 18.10 52.02
C LEU A 125 33.90 17.37 52.61
N ALA A 126 33.85 16.04 52.70
CA ALA A 126 34.96 15.23 53.22
C ALA A 126 36.21 15.34 52.33
N PHE A 127 36.03 15.30 51.00
CA PHE A 127 37.13 15.46 50.05
C PHE A 127 37.76 16.85 50.14
N PHE A 128 36.94 17.90 50.16
CA PHE A 128 37.44 19.27 50.30
C PHE A 128 38.17 19.48 51.63
N GLY A 129 37.58 18.99 52.73
CA GLY A 129 38.20 19.04 54.05
C GLY A 129 39.55 18.31 54.10
N ALA A 130 39.64 17.12 53.49
CA ALA A 130 40.89 16.37 53.40
C ALA A 130 41.98 17.12 52.61
N VAL A 131 41.62 17.73 51.47
CA VAL A 131 42.55 18.53 50.65
C VAL A 131 42.99 19.80 51.39
N SER A 132 42.07 20.51 52.05
CA SER A 132 42.40 21.70 52.85
C SER A 132 43.31 21.35 54.04
N LEU A 133 43.05 20.24 54.73
CA LEU A 133 43.93 19.76 55.81
C LEU A 133 45.32 19.39 55.31
N LEU A 134 45.44 18.76 54.13
CA LEU A 134 46.73 18.41 53.55
C LEU A 134 47.56 19.66 53.22
N PHE A 135 46.92 20.69 52.65
CA PHE A 135 47.57 21.99 52.41
C PHE A 135 48.05 22.66 53.70
N TRP A 136 47.23 22.67 54.75
CA TRP A 136 47.62 23.18 56.05
C TRP A 136 48.77 22.37 56.68
N TYR A 137 48.72 21.05 56.56
CA TYR A 137 49.76 20.16 57.07
C TYR A 137 51.10 20.40 56.36
N VAL A 138 51.12 20.50 55.03
CA VAL A 138 52.32 20.82 54.23
C VAL A 138 52.85 22.23 54.46
N TRP A 139 52.01 23.18 54.86
CA TRP A 139 52.47 24.55 55.16
C TRP A 139 53.02 24.68 56.59
N LEU A 140 52.54 23.85 57.52
CA LEU A 140 52.94 23.87 58.93
C LEU A 140 54.20 23.03 59.21
N PHE A 141 54.59 22.16 58.27
CA PHE A 141 55.77 21.28 58.31
C PHE A 141 56.75 21.63 57.19
#